data_AF-P10816-F1
#
_entry.id   AF-P10816-F1
#
_cell.length_a   1.000
_cell.length_b   1.000
_cell.length_c   1.000
_cell.angle_alpha   90.00
_cell.angle_beta   90.00
_cell.angle_gamma   90.00
#
_symmetry.space_group_name_H-M   'P 1'
#
loop_
_entity.id
_entity.type
_entity.pdbx_description
1 polymer ?
#
loop_
_entity_poly.entity_id
_entity_poly.type
_entity_poly.pdbx_seq_one_letter_code
_entity_poly.pdbx_strand_id
1 'polypeptide(L)'
;MGFTEKQEALVNASYEAFKQNLPGNSVLFYSFILEKAPAAKGMFSFLKDFDEVPQNNPSLQAHAEKVFGLVRDSAAQLRATGVVVLADASLGSVHVQKGVLDPHFVVVKEALLKTLKEAGGATWSDEVSNAWEVAYDELSAAIKKAMS
;
A
#
# COMPACT_ATOMS: atom_id res chain seq x y z
N MET A 1 12.30 -13.83 14.81
CA MET A 1 11.13 -13.37 15.61
C MET A 1 9.97 -13.19 14.65
N GLY A 2 8.77 -13.65 15.02
CA GLY A 2 7.56 -13.52 14.19
C GLY A 2 6.85 -12.17 14.42
N PHE A 3 5.88 -11.87 13.56
CA PHE A 3 5.05 -10.67 13.67
C PHE A 3 4.19 -10.73 14.94
N THR A 4 4.26 -9.67 15.75
CA THR A 4 3.69 -9.66 17.10
C THR A 4 2.25 -9.15 17.13
N GLU A 5 1.52 -9.48 18.20
CA GLU A 5 0.17 -8.94 18.44
C GLU A 5 0.15 -7.42 18.53
N LYS A 6 1.19 -6.82 19.12
CA LYS A 6 1.36 -5.36 19.16
C LYS A 6 1.47 -4.78 17.75
N GLN A 7 2.28 -5.37 16.87
CA GLN A 7 2.43 -4.90 15.49
C GLN A 7 1.11 -4.98 14.71
N GLU A 8 0.35 -6.08 14.87
CA GLU A 8 -0.97 -6.22 14.25
C GLU A 8 -1.94 -5.13 14.75
N ALA A 9 -1.98 -4.88 16.05
CA ALA A 9 -2.81 -3.83 16.64
C ALA A 9 -2.45 -2.44 16.10
N LEU A 10 -1.15 -2.13 15.94
CA LEU A 10 -0.68 -0.87 15.36
C LEU A 10 -1.12 -0.71 13.90
N VAL A 11 -1.00 -1.76 13.09
CA VAL A 11 -1.45 -1.76 11.69
C VAL A 11 -2.96 -1.56 11.60
N ASN A 12 -3.75 -2.28 12.41
CA ASN A 12 -5.20 -2.11 12.45
C ASN A 12 -5.61 -0.68 12.83
N ALA A 13 -5.06 -0.12 13.90
CA ALA A 13 -5.41 1.22 14.36
C ALA A 13 -5.06 2.32 13.35
N SER A 14 -3.87 2.22 12.73
CA SER A 14 -3.45 3.19 11.71
C SER A 14 -4.16 3.02 10.37
N TYR A 15 -4.59 1.80 10.02
CA TYR A 15 -5.47 1.56 8.88
C TYR A 15 -6.84 2.22 9.07
N GLU A 16 -7.43 2.13 10.27
CA GLU A 16 -8.69 2.83 10.58
C GLU A 16 -8.54 4.35 10.49
N ALA A 17 -7.43 4.91 11.00
CA ALA A 17 -7.13 6.34 10.85
C ALA A 17 -6.99 6.75 9.37
N PHE A 18 -6.32 5.93 8.55
CA PHE A 18 -6.27 6.13 7.10
C PHE A 18 -7.67 6.14 6.46
N LYS A 19 -8.55 5.21 6.88
CA LYS A 19 -9.91 5.10 6.34
C LYS A 19 -10.82 6.27 6.68
N GLN A 20 -10.63 6.93 7.82
CA GLN A 20 -11.46 8.08 8.22
C GLN A 20 -11.46 9.21 7.19
N ASN A 21 -10.38 9.38 6.43
CA ASN A 21 -10.32 10.30 5.28
C ASN A 21 -9.82 9.57 4.02
N LEU A 22 -10.46 8.45 3.67
CA LEU A 22 -10.08 7.70 2.48
C LEU A 22 -9.97 8.57 1.21
N PRO A 23 -10.92 9.48 0.88
CA PRO A 23 -10.78 10.34 -0.31
C PRO A 23 -9.50 11.17 -0.32
N GLY A 24 -9.21 11.89 0.77
CA GLY A 24 -8.02 12.74 0.87
C GLY A 24 -6.72 11.93 0.94
N ASN A 25 -6.70 10.86 1.72
CA ASN A 25 -5.52 10.02 1.88
C ASN A 25 -5.18 9.24 0.60
N SER A 26 -6.19 8.89 -0.22
CA SER A 26 -5.94 8.27 -1.53
C SER A 26 -5.27 9.24 -2.50
N VAL A 27 -5.72 10.50 -2.53
CA VAL A 27 -5.09 11.56 -3.32
C VAL A 27 -3.64 11.78 -2.86
N LEU A 28 -3.43 11.82 -1.54
CA LEU A 28 -2.12 12.01 -0.93
C LEU A 28 -1.16 10.88 -1.33
N PHE A 29 -1.61 9.64 -1.26
CA PHE A 29 -0.84 8.46 -1.65
C PHE A 29 -0.35 8.53 -3.09
N TYR A 30 -1.23 8.82 -4.05
CA TYR A 30 -0.81 8.95 -5.44
C TYR A 30 0.02 10.19 -5.71
N SER A 31 -0.23 11.29 -4.98
CA SER A 31 0.63 12.47 -5.06
C SER A 31 2.07 12.13 -4.67
N PHE A 32 2.27 11.35 -3.60
CA PHE A 32 3.60 10.90 -3.19
C PHE A 32 4.25 9.89 -4.16
N ILE A 33 3.46 9.00 -4.78
CA ILE A 33 3.99 8.13 -5.85
C ILE A 33 4.50 8.99 -7.01
N LEU A 34 3.71 9.96 -7.46
CA LEU A 34 4.07 10.79 -8.62
C LEU A 34 5.15 11.82 -8.32
N GLU A 35 5.27 12.29 -7.07
CA GLU A 35 6.38 13.11 -6.61
C GLU A 35 7.72 12.39 -6.81
N LYS A 36 7.77 11.09 -6.46
CA LYS A 36 8.99 10.28 -6.56
C LYS A 36 9.21 9.66 -7.95
N ALA A 37 8.13 9.26 -8.63
CA ALA A 37 8.18 8.61 -9.93
C ALA A 37 7.06 9.13 -10.86
N PRO A 38 7.24 10.32 -11.47
CA PRO A 38 6.23 10.89 -12.37
C PRO A 38 5.85 9.97 -13.55
N ALA A 39 6.82 9.19 -14.04
CA ALA A 39 6.62 8.23 -15.12
C ALA A 39 5.61 7.11 -14.77
N ALA A 40 5.40 6.81 -13.48
CA ALA A 40 4.44 5.80 -13.04
C ALA A 40 2.99 6.20 -13.30
N LYS A 41 2.70 7.49 -13.57
CA LYS A 41 1.36 8.00 -13.90
C LYS A 41 0.68 7.19 -15.01
N GLY A 42 1.43 6.83 -16.05
CA GLY A 42 0.92 6.05 -17.19
C GLY A 42 0.54 4.61 -16.85
N MET A 43 1.01 4.08 -15.72
CA MET A 43 0.74 2.70 -15.28
C MET A 43 -0.63 2.58 -14.60
N PHE A 44 -1.12 3.66 -14.01
CA PHE A 44 -2.41 3.71 -13.34
C PHE A 44 -3.48 4.27 -14.29
N SER A 45 -4.42 3.42 -14.70
CA SER A 45 -5.45 3.80 -15.69
C SER A 45 -6.36 4.94 -15.21
N PHE A 46 -6.51 5.13 -13.90
CA PHE A 46 -7.28 6.21 -13.29
C PHE A 46 -6.48 7.50 -13.08
N LEU A 47 -5.18 7.54 -13.43
CA LEU A 47 -4.33 8.75 -13.39
C LEU A 47 -3.90 9.24 -14.76
N LYS A 48 -3.70 8.33 -15.72
CA LYS A 48 -3.04 8.63 -17.01
C LYS A 48 -3.67 9.76 -17.83
N ASP A 49 -4.98 9.99 -17.70
CA ASP A 49 -5.73 10.97 -18.50
C ASP A 49 -5.99 12.30 -17.76
N PHE A 50 -5.43 12.49 -16.56
CA PHE A 50 -5.56 13.72 -15.76
C PHE A 50 -4.22 14.44 -15.68
N ASP A 51 -4.17 15.77 -15.71
CA ASP A 51 -2.91 16.51 -15.55
C ASP A 51 -2.33 16.35 -14.13
N GLU A 52 -3.21 16.47 -13.13
CA GLU A 52 -2.92 16.31 -11.69
C GLU A 52 -3.64 15.08 -11.12
N VAL A 53 -3.34 14.73 -9.86
CA VAL A 53 -4.06 13.63 -9.17
C VAL A 53 -5.53 14.03 -8.99
N PRO A 54 -6.49 13.31 -9.59
CA PRO A 54 -7.89 13.72 -9.58
C PRO A 54 -8.48 13.61 -8.17
N GLN A 55 -9.09 14.71 -7.72
CA GLN A 55 -9.85 14.73 -6.48
C GLN A 55 -11.15 13.93 -6.65
N ASN A 56 -11.60 13.24 -5.59
CA ASN A 56 -12.87 12.51 -5.56
C ASN A 56 -13.05 11.45 -6.67
N ASN A 57 -11.95 10.86 -7.16
CA ASN A 57 -12.02 9.80 -8.17
C ASN A 57 -12.29 8.42 -7.52
N PRO A 58 -13.43 7.75 -7.82
CA PRO A 58 -13.79 6.49 -7.16
C PRO A 58 -12.81 5.34 -7.43
N SER A 59 -12.27 5.25 -8.66
CA SER A 59 -11.30 4.20 -9.03
C SER A 59 -9.98 4.35 -8.30
N LEU A 60 -9.53 5.61 -8.13
CA LEU A 60 -8.35 5.95 -7.34
C LEU A 60 -8.54 5.55 -5.87
N GLN A 61 -9.70 5.88 -5.29
CA GLN A 61 -10.02 5.53 -3.89
C GLN A 61 -10.11 4.01 -3.70
N ALA A 62 -10.80 3.31 -4.60
CA ALA A 62 -10.93 1.86 -4.54
C ALA A 62 -9.57 1.15 -4.64
N HIS A 63 -8.67 1.63 -5.50
CA HIS A 63 -7.34 1.06 -5.60
C HIS A 63 -6.49 1.34 -4.35
N ALA A 64 -6.52 2.58 -3.82
CA ALA A 64 -5.81 2.90 -2.59
C ALA A 64 -6.32 2.04 -1.41
N GLU A 65 -7.63 1.93 -1.24
CA GLU A 65 -8.23 1.08 -0.20
C GLU A 65 -7.81 -0.40 -0.38
N LYS A 66 -7.78 -0.91 -1.61
CA LYS A 66 -7.33 -2.27 -1.91
C LYS A 66 -5.86 -2.49 -1.54
N VAL A 67 -4.97 -1.55 -1.88
CA VAL A 67 -3.53 -1.66 -1.55
C VAL A 67 -3.32 -1.65 -0.04
N PHE A 68 -3.87 -0.66 0.67
CA PHE A 68 -3.69 -0.53 2.11
C PHE A 68 -4.37 -1.69 2.86
N GLY A 69 -5.55 -2.12 2.39
CA GLY A 69 -6.27 -3.27 2.92
C GLY A 69 -5.48 -4.56 2.79
N LEU A 70 -4.87 -4.84 1.62
CA LEU A 70 -4.06 -6.04 1.42
C LEU A 70 -2.80 -6.06 2.30
N VAL A 71 -2.18 -4.91 2.56
CA VAL A 71 -1.03 -4.81 3.48
C VAL A 71 -1.48 -4.99 4.93
N ARG A 72 -2.66 -4.47 5.30
CA ARG A 72 -3.26 -4.76 6.61
C ARG A 72 -3.56 -6.26 6.77
N ASP A 73 -4.07 -6.90 5.72
CA ASP A 73 -4.38 -8.33 5.75
C ASP A 73 -3.10 -9.19 5.77
N SER A 74 -2.00 -8.73 5.17
CA SER A 74 -0.71 -9.42 5.29
C SER A 74 -0.17 -9.37 6.72
N ALA A 75 -0.37 -8.26 7.45
CA ALA A 75 -0.04 -8.19 8.88
C ALA A 75 -0.83 -9.23 9.71
N ALA A 76 -2.12 -9.37 9.44
CA ALA A 76 -2.96 -10.37 10.10
C ALA A 76 -2.51 -11.81 9.78
N GLN A 77 -2.16 -12.09 8.51
CA GLN A 77 -1.61 -13.39 8.11
C GLN A 77 -0.29 -13.68 8.80
N LEU A 78 0.65 -12.73 8.81
CA LEU A 78 1.94 -12.87 9.48
C LEU A 78 1.77 -13.16 10.98
N ARG A 79 0.80 -12.53 11.65
CA ARG A 79 0.51 -12.81 13.06
C ARG A 79 -0.03 -14.23 13.27
N ALA A 80 -0.92 -14.67 12.38
CA ALA A 80 -1.66 -15.93 12.52
C ALA A 80 -0.84 -17.16 12.09
N THR A 81 -0.09 -17.05 10.99
CA THR A 81 0.57 -18.18 10.32
C THR A 81 2.06 -17.97 10.10
N GLY A 82 2.56 -16.74 10.22
CA GLY A 82 3.95 -16.39 9.94
C GLY A 82 4.30 -16.25 8.46
N VAL A 83 3.32 -16.38 7.54
CA VAL A 83 3.53 -16.29 6.10
C VAL A 83 2.39 -15.55 5.41
N VAL A 84 2.69 -14.86 4.30
CA VAL A 84 1.68 -14.19 3.47
C VAL A 84 1.36 -15.06 2.25
N VAL A 85 0.07 -15.33 2.06
CA VAL A 85 -0.47 -16.04 0.89
C VAL A 85 -1.42 -15.12 0.15
N LEU A 86 -1.25 -15.01 -1.17
CA LEU A 86 -2.16 -14.23 -2.01
C LEU A 86 -3.49 -14.97 -2.16
N ALA A 87 -4.59 -14.37 -1.71
CA ALA A 87 -5.94 -14.87 -1.99
C ALA A 87 -6.32 -14.68 -3.47
N ASP A 88 -5.83 -13.62 -4.09
CA ASP A 88 -6.06 -13.29 -5.50
C ASP A 88 -4.83 -13.66 -6.33
N ALA A 89 -4.87 -14.83 -6.99
CA ALA A 89 -3.79 -15.32 -7.84
C ALA A 89 -3.56 -14.44 -9.09
N SER A 90 -4.49 -13.56 -9.44
CA SER A 90 -4.33 -12.67 -10.60
C SER A 90 -3.38 -11.50 -10.34
N LEU A 91 -3.08 -11.18 -9.06
CA LEU A 91 -2.25 -10.03 -8.69
C LEU A 91 -0.91 -10.02 -9.42
N GLY A 92 -0.21 -11.15 -9.48
CA GLY A 92 1.06 -11.24 -10.20
C GLY A 92 0.90 -10.90 -11.69
N SER A 93 -0.04 -11.55 -12.38
CA SER A 93 -0.32 -11.31 -13.80
C SER A 93 -0.72 -9.86 -14.11
N VAL A 94 -1.51 -9.22 -13.24
CA VAL A 94 -1.92 -7.82 -13.40
C VAL A 94 -0.69 -6.90 -13.29
N HIS A 95 0.20 -7.15 -12.33
CA HIS A 95 1.42 -6.34 -12.19
C HIS A 95 2.36 -6.52 -13.39
N VAL A 96 2.48 -7.74 -13.94
CA VAL A 96 3.23 -7.98 -15.20
C VAL A 96 2.60 -7.21 -16.37
N GLN A 97 1.29 -7.31 -16.56
CA GLN A 97 0.58 -6.61 -17.64
C GLN A 97 0.71 -5.08 -17.55
N LYS A 98 0.82 -4.53 -16.34
CA LYS A 98 1.05 -3.09 -16.11
C LYS A 98 2.52 -2.67 -16.24
N GLY A 99 3.43 -3.60 -16.52
CA GLY A 99 4.87 -3.31 -16.63
C GLY A 99 5.51 -2.95 -15.29
N VAL A 100 4.98 -3.48 -14.18
CA VAL A 100 5.54 -3.22 -12.85
C VAL A 100 6.89 -3.91 -12.70
N LEU A 101 7.88 -3.17 -12.20
CA LEU A 101 9.24 -3.62 -11.95
C LEU A 101 9.56 -3.47 -10.46
N ASP A 102 10.63 -4.12 -10.01
CA ASP A 102 11.08 -4.07 -8.61
C ASP A 102 11.20 -2.66 -8.02
N PRO A 103 11.78 -1.67 -8.73
CA PRO A 103 11.87 -0.30 -8.21
C PRO A 103 10.50 0.35 -7.94
N HIS A 104 9.44 -0.05 -8.66
CA HIS A 104 8.10 0.50 -8.43
C HIS A 104 7.54 0.08 -7.06
N PHE A 105 7.87 -1.11 -6.57
CA PHE A 105 7.49 -1.54 -5.22
C PHE A 105 8.17 -0.69 -4.14
N VAL A 106 9.39 -0.21 -4.37
CA VAL A 106 10.07 0.69 -3.42
C VAL A 106 9.35 2.03 -3.36
N VAL A 107 8.99 2.60 -4.52
CA VAL A 107 8.22 3.86 -4.59
C VAL A 107 6.88 3.74 -3.88
N VAL A 108 6.15 2.65 -4.11
CA VAL A 108 4.85 2.41 -3.47
C VAL A 108 5.01 2.25 -1.95
N LYS A 109 6.07 1.59 -1.47
CA LYS A 109 6.37 1.47 -0.03
C LYS A 109 6.55 2.85 0.62
N GLU A 110 7.43 3.67 0.02
CA GLU A 110 7.73 5.01 0.53
C GLU A 110 6.47 5.88 0.57
N ALA A 111 5.67 5.87 -0.51
CA ALA A 111 4.42 6.63 -0.58
C ALA A 111 3.37 6.13 0.43
N LEU A 112 3.26 4.82 0.63
CA LEU A 112 2.35 4.22 1.60
C LEU A 112 2.68 4.67 3.03
N LEU A 113 3.96 4.56 3.43
CA LEU A 113 4.40 4.96 4.78
C LEU A 113 4.25 6.47 5.00
N LYS A 114 4.60 7.28 3.99
CA LYS A 114 4.42 8.75 4.04
C LYS A 114 2.93 9.09 4.20
N THR A 115 2.04 8.39 3.50
CA THR A 115 0.58 8.59 3.63
C THR A 115 0.07 8.23 5.02
N LEU A 116 0.48 7.08 5.57
CA LEU A 116 0.06 6.66 6.92
C LEU A 116 0.58 7.59 8.00
N LYS A 117 1.79 8.14 7.83
CA LYS A 117 2.35 9.15 8.73
C LYS A 117 1.50 10.41 8.76
N GLU A 118 1.13 10.94 7.60
CA GLU A 118 0.25 12.12 7.51
C GLU A 118 -1.15 11.82 8.05
N ALA A 119 -1.71 10.64 7.77
CA ALA A 119 -3.02 10.24 8.28
C ALA A 119 -3.06 9.99 9.81
N GLY A 120 -1.98 9.44 10.37
CA GLY A 120 -1.86 9.17 11.80
C GLY A 120 -1.45 10.39 12.62
N GLY A 121 -0.77 11.36 12.02
CA GLY A 121 -0.30 12.58 12.70
C GLY A 121 0.44 12.26 14.00
N ALA A 122 -0.14 12.67 15.13
CA ALA A 122 0.45 12.48 16.45
C ALA A 122 0.53 11.01 16.92
N THR A 123 -0.22 10.08 16.31
CA THR A 123 -0.14 8.65 16.66
C THR A 123 0.93 7.90 15.87
N TRP A 124 1.58 8.54 14.91
CA TRP A 124 2.66 7.91 14.16
C TRP A 124 3.90 7.68 15.04
N SER A 125 4.53 6.53 14.86
CA SER A 125 5.77 6.17 15.57
C SER A 125 6.63 5.24 14.72
N ASP A 126 7.89 5.07 15.12
CA ASP A 126 8.81 4.12 14.46
C ASP A 126 8.28 2.67 14.55
N GLU A 127 7.55 2.32 15.61
CA GLU A 127 6.92 1.01 15.75
C GLU A 127 5.79 0.81 14.72
N VAL A 128 4.97 1.85 14.47
CA VAL A 128 3.94 1.81 13.42
C VAL A 128 4.62 1.66 12.06
N SER A 129 5.64 2.49 11.79
CA SER A 129 6.41 2.42 10.54
C SER A 129 6.95 1.02 10.30
N ASN A 130 7.65 0.45 11.28
CA ASN A 130 8.23 -0.89 11.17
C ASN A 130 7.18 -1.98 10.96
N ALA A 131 6.04 -1.91 11.65
CA ALA A 131 4.96 -2.89 11.49
C ALA A 131 4.42 -2.89 10.05
N TRP A 132 4.20 -1.71 9.46
CA TRP A 132 3.77 -1.58 8.08
C TRP A 132 4.85 -1.99 7.07
N GLU A 133 6.12 -1.65 7.33
CA GLU A 133 7.23 -2.06 6.47
C GLU A 133 7.31 -3.58 6.32
N VAL A 134 7.28 -4.31 7.44
CA VAL A 134 7.34 -5.78 7.43
C VAL A 134 6.14 -6.37 6.71
N ALA A 135 4.93 -5.88 7.00
CA ALA A 135 3.71 -6.35 6.34
C ALA A 135 3.74 -6.08 4.82
N TYR A 136 4.22 -4.91 4.41
CA TYR A 136 4.35 -4.52 3.02
C TYR A 136 5.41 -5.35 2.28
N ASP A 137 6.57 -5.57 2.89
CA ASP A 137 7.69 -6.29 2.27
C ASP A 137 7.31 -7.75 1.99
N GLU A 138 6.64 -8.41 2.95
CA GLU A 138 6.17 -9.79 2.78
C GLU A 138 5.06 -9.91 1.73
N LEU A 139 4.11 -8.96 1.68
CA LEU A 139 3.12 -8.91 0.60
C LEU A 139 3.78 -8.68 -0.75
N SER A 140 4.73 -7.74 -0.83
CA SER A 140 5.45 -7.42 -2.05
C SER A 140 6.27 -8.62 -2.54
N ALA A 141 6.91 -9.35 -1.63
CA ALA A 141 7.62 -10.59 -1.97
C ALA A 141 6.67 -11.65 -2.54
N ALA A 142 5.48 -11.82 -1.95
CA ALA A 142 4.46 -12.74 -2.45
C ALA A 142 3.97 -12.34 -3.85
N ILE A 143 3.71 -11.06 -4.11
CA ILE A 143 3.31 -10.55 -5.43
C ILE A 143 4.43 -10.74 -6.46
N LYS A 144 5.68 -10.38 -6.13
CA LYS A 144 6.83 -10.53 -7.02
C LYS A 144 7.07 -11.99 -7.40
N LYS A 145 6.89 -12.92 -6.47
CA LYS A 145 6.94 -14.36 -6.74
C LYS A 145 5.83 -14.82 -7.69
N ALA A 146 4.68 -14.14 -7.69
CA ALA A 146 3.59 -14.42 -8.63
C ALA A 146 3.74 -13.69 -9.98
N MET A 147 4.72 -12.78 -10.11
CA MET A 147 5.03 -12.07 -11.36
C MET A 147 6.03 -12.84 -12.26
N SER A 148 6.66 -13.90 -11.74
CA SER A 148 7.55 -14.80 -12.49
C SER A 148 6.79 -15.93 -13.18
#